data_AF-A0A7C8ZEB6-F1
#
_entry.id   AF-A0A7C8ZEB6-F1
#
_cell.length_a   1.000
_cell.length_b   1.000
_cell.length_c   1.000
_cell.angle_alpha   90.00
_cell.angle_beta   90.00
_cell.angle_gamma   90.00
#
_symmetry.space_group_name_H-M   'P 1'
#
loop_
_entity.id
_entity.type
_entity.pdbx_description
1 polymer ?
#
loop_
_entity_poly.entity_id
_entity_poly.type
_entity_poly.pdbx_seq_one_letter_code
_entity_poly.pdbx_strand_id
1 'polypeptide(L)'
;IRNEKELNHNANKGLKIAVDLCEEIKARHPKVTHADLYQLAGVVAVEVTGGPTIDFVPGRLDSLDSPEEGRLPDANGDANHLREVFYRMGLSDKDIVALSGGHTLVW
;
A
#
# COMPACT_ATOMS: atom_id res chain seq x y z
N ILE A 1 -0.48 -1.63 -8.45
CA ILE A 1 0.96 -1.27 -8.40
C ILE A 1 1.89 -2.03 -9.34
N ARG A 2 1.79 -3.36 -9.56
CA ARG A 2 2.82 -4.13 -10.32
C ARG A 2 3.03 -3.76 -11.81
N ASN A 3 2.15 -2.96 -12.38
CA ASN A 3 2.21 -2.57 -13.77
C ASN A 3 3.21 -1.42 -13.97
N GLU A 4 3.91 -1.41 -15.10
CA GLU A 4 4.92 -0.38 -15.42
C GLU A 4 4.35 1.05 -15.35
N LYS A 5 3.13 1.26 -15.86
CA LYS A 5 2.43 2.57 -15.79
C LYS A 5 2.38 3.09 -14.35
N GLU A 6 1.90 2.28 -13.41
CA GLU A 6 1.70 2.69 -12.01
C GLU A 6 3.02 2.79 -11.23
N LEU A 7 3.99 1.92 -11.52
CA LEU A 7 5.34 1.98 -10.94
C LEU A 7 6.08 3.26 -11.31
N ASN A 8 5.82 3.79 -12.51
CA ASN A 8 6.45 5.01 -13.01
C ASN A 8 5.82 6.30 -12.47
N HIS A 9 4.73 6.22 -11.69
CA HIS A 9 4.22 7.39 -10.97
C HIS A 9 5.27 7.93 -9.99
N ASN A 10 5.42 9.24 -9.90
CA ASN A 10 6.45 9.90 -9.10
C ASN A 10 6.39 9.51 -7.62
N ALA A 11 5.18 9.40 -7.06
CA ALA A 11 4.97 9.03 -5.65
C ALA A 11 5.35 7.56 -5.35
N ASN A 12 5.49 6.71 -6.38
CA ASN A 12 5.84 5.30 -6.24
C ASN A 12 7.34 5.02 -6.45
N LYS A 13 8.15 6.06 -6.60
CA LYS A 13 9.59 5.93 -6.83
C LYS A 13 10.24 5.07 -5.75
N GLY A 14 10.93 4.01 -6.16
CA GLY A 14 11.60 3.05 -5.28
C GLY A 14 10.80 1.77 -4.99
N LEU A 15 9.47 1.77 -5.19
CA LEU A 15 8.64 0.59 -4.91
C LEU A 15 8.91 -0.60 -5.82
N LYS A 16 9.58 -0.41 -6.97
CA LYS A 16 10.01 -1.50 -7.84
C LYS A 16 10.85 -2.55 -7.11
N ILE A 17 11.71 -2.12 -6.17
CA ILE A 17 12.53 -3.03 -5.38
C ILE A 17 11.63 -3.95 -4.53
N ALA A 18 10.62 -3.38 -3.86
CA ALA A 18 9.68 -4.15 -3.05
C ALA A 18 8.81 -5.09 -3.90
N VAL A 19 8.39 -4.65 -5.09
CA VAL A 19 7.67 -5.50 -6.05
C VAL A 19 8.54 -6.69 -6.46
N ASP A 20 9.80 -6.46 -6.82
CA ASP A 20 10.72 -7.53 -7.24
C ASP A 20 10.96 -8.56 -6.13
N LEU A 21 11.12 -8.12 -4.89
CA LEU A 21 11.21 -9.01 -3.72
C LEU A 21 9.93 -9.83 -3.54
N CYS A 22 8.77 -9.24 -3.75
CA CYS A 22 7.49 -9.96 -3.69
C CYS A 22 7.34 -10.97 -4.84
N GLU A 23 7.89 -10.70 -6.03
CA GLU A 23 7.84 -11.64 -7.16
C GLU A 23 8.54 -12.97 -6.86
N GLU A 24 9.60 -12.97 -6.04
CA GLU A 24 10.25 -14.21 -5.58
C GLU A 24 9.29 -15.10 -4.76
N ILE A 25 8.47 -14.48 -3.91
CA ILE A 25 7.45 -15.18 -3.12
C ILE A 25 6.30 -15.62 -4.02
N LYS A 26 5.85 -14.73 -4.93
CA LYS A 26 4.80 -15.03 -5.90
C LYS A 26 5.12 -16.26 -6.75
N ALA A 27 6.37 -16.41 -7.19
CA ALA A 27 6.83 -17.55 -7.98
C ALA A 27 6.65 -18.89 -7.23
N ARG A 28 6.81 -18.89 -5.91
CA ARG A 28 6.61 -20.08 -5.06
C ARG A 28 5.14 -20.34 -4.73
N HIS A 29 4.29 -19.31 -4.84
CA HIS A 29 2.87 -19.36 -4.50
C HIS A 29 1.98 -18.86 -5.67
N PRO A 30 1.95 -19.58 -6.81
CA PRO A 30 1.28 -19.12 -8.02
C PRO A 30 -0.24 -18.92 -7.86
N LYS A 31 -0.87 -19.61 -6.90
CA LYS A 31 -2.31 -19.51 -6.63
C LYS A 31 -2.73 -18.21 -5.91
N VAL A 32 -1.81 -17.54 -5.22
CA VAL A 32 -2.09 -16.29 -4.49
C VAL A 32 -2.09 -15.14 -5.50
N THR A 33 -3.05 -14.22 -5.45
CA THR A 33 -3.05 -13.04 -6.33
C THR A 33 -1.99 -12.04 -5.89
N HIS A 34 -1.49 -11.19 -6.79
CA HIS A 34 -0.58 -10.11 -6.37
C HIS A 34 -1.28 -9.16 -5.41
N ALA A 35 -2.57 -8.90 -5.63
CA ALA A 35 -3.39 -8.08 -4.76
C ALA A 35 -3.40 -8.59 -3.31
N ASP A 36 -3.63 -9.89 -3.10
CA ASP A 36 -3.57 -10.47 -1.75
C ASP A 36 -2.14 -10.55 -1.22
N LEU A 37 -1.16 -10.89 -2.07
CA LEU A 37 0.23 -10.99 -1.66
C LEU A 37 0.76 -9.66 -1.09
N TYR A 38 0.51 -8.55 -1.77
CA TYR A 38 1.01 -7.24 -1.32
C TYR A 38 0.30 -6.77 -0.03
N GLN A 39 -1.00 -7.05 0.11
CA GLN A 39 -1.72 -6.72 1.33
C GLN A 39 -1.25 -7.58 2.51
N LEU A 40 -1.03 -8.88 2.28
CA LEU A 40 -0.47 -9.78 3.29
C LEU A 40 0.95 -9.37 3.68
N ALA A 41 1.79 -8.96 2.72
CA ALA A 41 3.13 -8.46 3.00
C ALA A 41 3.10 -7.23 3.93
N GLY A 42 2.14 -6.31 3.74
CA GLY A 42 1.93 -5.17 4.65
C GLY A 42 1.50 -5.61 6.06
N VAL A 43 0.57 -6.55 6.17
CA VAL A 43 0.14 -7.13 7.47
C VAL A 43 1.33 -7.75 8.20
N VAL A 44 2.09 -8.60 7.51
CA VAL A 44 3.27 -9.27 8.09
C VAL A 44 4.35 -8.26 8.49
N ALA A 45 4.55 -7.19 7.70
CA ALA A 45 5.51 -6.14 8.03
C ALA A 45 5.17 -5.42 9.35
N VAL A 46 3.89 -5.15 9.60
CA VAL A 46 3.43 -4.57 10.87
C VAL A 46 3.65 -5.55 12.02
N GLU A 47 3.27 -6.82 11.85
CA GLU A 47 3.35 -7.82 12.91
C GLU A 47 4.81 -8.15 13.29
N VAL A 48 5.68 -8.38 12.30
CA VAL A 48 7.09 -8.75 12.54
C VAL A 48 7.90 -7.64 13.20
N THR A 49 7.45 -6.39 13.09
CA THR A 49 8.07 -5.23 13.74
C THR A 49 7.51 -4.95 15.13
N GLY A 50 6.66 -5.84 15.66
CA GLY A 50 6.06 -5.73 17.00
C GLY A 50 4.79 -4.89 17.04
N GLY A 51 4.21 -4.57 15.88
CA GLY A 51 2.92 -3.91 15.77
C GLY A 51 1.74 -4.83 16.13
N PRO A 52 0.50 -4.30 16.04
CA PRO A 52 -0.70 -5.09 16.32
C PRO A 52 -0.92 -6.18 15.28
N THR A 53 -1.62 -7.24 15.67
CA THR A 53 -2.19 -8.21 14.72
C THR A 53 -3.29 -7.54 13.90
N ILE A 54 -3.24 -7.69 12.57
CA ILE A 54 -4.25 -7.17 11.64
C ILE A 54 -4.95 -8.37 10.99
N ASP A 55 -6.28 -8.42 11.11
CA ASP A 55 -7.07 -9.46 10.46
C ASP A 55 -6.92 -9.40 8.94
N PHE A 56 -6.51 -10.51 8.33
CA PHE A 56 -6.35 -10.62 6.89
C PHE A 56 -7.46 -11.49 6.29
N VAL A 57 -8.21 -10.92 5.35
CA VAL A 57 -9.21 -11.63 4.55
C VAL A 57 -8.70 -11.77 3.11
N PRO A 58 -8.44 -12.99 2.61
CA PRO A 58 -8.04 -13.23 1.23
C PRO A 58 -9.24 -13.14 0.27
N GLY A 59 -8.94 -13.08 -1.03
CA GLY A 59 -9.93 -13.11 -2.12
C GLY A 59 -9.84 -11.92 -3.08
N ARG A 60 -8.87 -11.02 -2.94
CA ARG A 60 -8.71 -9.90 -3.87
C ARG A 60 -8.28 -10.42 -5.23
N LEU A 61 -8.94 -9.95 -6.28
CA LEU A 61 -8.59 -10.28 -7.66
C LEU A 61 -7.55 -9.29 -8.19
N ASP A 62 -6.66 -9.81 -9.05
CA ASP A 62 -5.70 -8.96 -9.73
C ASP A 62 -6.40 -8.12 -10.81
N SER A 63 -6.34 -6.80 -10.66
CA SER A 63 -6.70 -5.86 -11.73
C SER A 63 -5.56 -5.78 -12.76
N LEU A 64 -5.94 -5.61 -14.04
CA LEU A 64 -5.02 -5.23 -15.11
C LEU A 64 -4.93 -3.70 -15.27
N ASP A 65 -5.94 -2.98 -14.78
CA ASP A 65 -6.00 -1.53 -14.88
C ASP A 65 -5.15 -0.86 -13.80
N SER A 66 -4.42 0.16 -14.22
CA SER A 66 -3.68 1.05 -13.31
C SER A 66 -4.44 2.37 -13.18
N PRO A 67 -4.62 2.89 -11.95
CA PRO A 67 -5.25 4.20 -11.77
C PRO A 67 -4.40 5.31 -12.40
N GLU A 68 -5.02 6.47 -12.61
CA GLU A 68 -4.28 7.68 -12.96
C GLU A 68 -3.41 8.16 -11.78
N GLU A 69 -2.29 8.80 -12.11
CA GLU A 69 -1.37 9.41 -11.14
C GLU A 69 -2.05 10.54 -10.34
N GLY A 70 -1.46 10.92 -9.20
CA GLY A 70 -1.90 12.07 -8.40
C GLY A 70 -2.97 11.75 -7.35
N ARG A 71 -3.22 10.46 -7.09
CA ARG A 71 -4.19 10.01 -6.07
C ARG A 71 -3.59 9.76 -4.69
N LEU A 72 -2.27 9.74 -4.57
CA LEU A 72 -1.55 9.62 -3.29
C LEU A 72 -1.33 11.00 -2.66
N PRO A 73 -1.23 11.10 -1.32
CA PRO A 73 -1.04 12.39 -0.65
C PRO A 73 0.36 12.96 -0.93
N ASP A 74 0.42 14.22 -1.37
CA ASP A 74 1.62 15.06 -1.30
C ASP A 74 2.08 15.28 0.16
N ALA A 75 3.36 15.04 0.42
CA ALA A 75 4.00 15.21 1.73
C ALA A 75 4.14 16.68 2.15
N ASN A 76 4.06 17.63 1.22
CA ASN A 76 4.07 19.07 1.52
C ASN A 76 2.65 19.67 1.68
N GLY A 77 1.61 18.84 1.53
CA GLY A 77 0.23 19.27 1.70
C GLY A 77 -0.14 19.55 3.17
N ASP A 78 -1.21 20.31 3.36
CA ASP A 78 -1.74 20.62 4.69
C ASP A 78 -2.77 19.57 5.17
N ALA A 79 -3.37 19.80 6.34
CA ALA A 79 -4.38 18.91 6.89
C ALA A 79 -5.68 18.83 6.05
N ASN A 80 -6.00 19.85 5.26
CA ASN A 80 -7.16 19.82 4.38
C ASN A 80 -6.90 18.88 3.21
N HIS A 81 -5.70 18.96 2.61
CA HIS A 81 -5.25 18.03 1.57
C HIS A 81 -5.30 16.57 2.04
N LEU A 82 -4.86 16.29 3.28
CA LEU A 82 -5.00 14.94 3.87
C LEU A 82 -6.47 14.49 3.90
N ARG A 83 -7.39 15.34 4.36
CA ARG A 83 -8.82 15.01 4.38
C ARG A 83 -9.36 14.76 2.97
N GLU A 84 -9.03 15.59 2.00
CA GLU A 84 -9.48 15.41 0.61
C GLU A 84 -9.06 14.05 0.03
N VAL A 85 -7.81 13.64 0.28
CA VAL A 85 -7.27 12.37 -0.21
C VAL A 85 -7.90 11.18 0.51
N PHE A 86 -7.91 11.18 1.83
CA PHE A 86 -8.33 10.04 2.63
C PHE A 86 -9.86 9.91 2.74
N TYR A 87 -10.62 11.00 2.69
CA TYR A 87 -12.09 10.94 2.66
C TYR A 87 -12.61 10.33 1.37
N ARG A 88 -11.92 10.54 0.24
CA ARG A 88 -12.22 9.84 -1.02
C ARG A 88 -12.04 8.32 -0.89
N MET A 89 -11.18 7.86 0.03
CA MET A 89 -10.98 6.44 0.35
C MET A 89 -12.00 5.92 1.39
N GLY A 90 -12.90 6.78 1.88
CA GLY A 90 -13.89 6.44 2.90
C GLY A 90 -13.35 6.39 4.33
N LEU A 91 -12.18 6.98 4.57
CA LEU A 91 -11.49 6.96 5.86
C LEU A 91 -11.82 8.22 6.68
N SER A 92 -11.96 8.07 7.99
CA SER A 92 -12.27 9.17 8.92
C SER A 92 -11.03 9.91 9.39
N ASP A 93 -11.20 11.06 10.05
CA ASP A 93 -10.09 11.78 10.71
C ASP A 93 -9.30 10.89 11.68
N LYS A 94 -9.98 9.97 12.38
CA LYS A 94 -9.32 9.01 13.28
C LYS A 94 -8.40 8.06 12.49
N ASP A 95 -8.85 7.59 11.33
CA ASP A 95 -8.09 6.68 10.49
C ASP A 95 -6.88 7.39 9.88
N ILE A 96 -7.02 8.66 9.48
CA ILE A 96 -5.91 9.48 8.97
C ILE A 96 -4.79 9.56 10.02
N VAL A 97 -5.13 9.91 11.27
CA VAL A 97 -4.13 10.01 12.34
C VAL A 97 -3.53 8.64 12.67
N ALA A 98 -4.35 7.60 12.77
CA ALA A 98 -3.87 6.25 13.06
C ALA A 98 -2.92 5.72 11.99
N LEU A 99 -3.25 5.88 10.70
CA LEU A 99 -2.41 5.43 9.57
C LEU A 99 -1.13 6.25 9.42
N SER A 100 -1.16 7.54 9.80
CA SER A 100 0.05 8.38 9.84
C SER A 100 1.11 7.83 10.80
N GLY A 101 0.70 7.08 11.83
CA GLY A 101 1.61 6.35 12.72
C GLY A 101 2.47 5.31 12.02
N GLY A 102 2.13 4.88 10.79
CA GLY A 102 2.95 3.97 9.99
C GLY A 102 4.38 4.49 9.70
N HIS A 103 4.59 5.81 9.78
CA HIS A 103 5.92 6.42 9.69
C HIS A 103 6.81 6.13 10.92
N THR A 104 6.34 5.40 11.93
CA THR A 104 7.17 5.00 13.07
C THR A 104 8.29 4.01 12.73
N LEU A 105 8.20 3.30 11.60
CA LEU A 105 9.11 2.20 11.23
C LEU A 105 10.25 2.61 10.29
N VAL A 106 10.26 3.84 9.78
CA VAL A 106 11.20 4.29 8.74
C VAL A 106 11.72 5.70 9.03
N TRP A 107 13.03 5.91 8.80
CA TRP A 107 13.67 7.21 8.62
C TRP A 107 14.48 7.17 7.33
#